data_AF-A0A527G812-F1
#
_entry.id   AF-A0A527G812-F1
#
_cell.length_a   1.000
_cell.length_b   1.000
_cell.length_c   1.000
_cell.angle_alpha   90.00
_cell.angle_beta   90.00
_cell.angle_gamma   90.00
#
_symmetry.space_group_name_H-M   'P 1'
#
loop_
_entity.id
_entity.type
_entity.pdbx_description
1 polymer ?
#
loop_
_entity_poly.entity_id
_entity_poly.type
_entity_poly.pdbx_seq_one_letter_code
_entity_poly.pdbx_strand_id
1 'polypeptide(L)'
;MPHAEKGLAVGLFGGSFNPPHAGHALVAEIALRRLALDQLWWMVTPGNPLKNTRELAPLGERLQLSEQIAKNPKIKVTAFEAAHHVRYTADTLALVKARNPG
;
A
#
# COMPACT_ATOMS: atom_id res chain seq x y z
N MET A 1 7.28 -3.96 6.29
CA MET A 1 6.08 -3.19 6.71
C MET A 1 6.55 -1.81 7.11
N PRO A 2 5.90 -0.71 6.69
CA PRO A 2 6.26 0.62 7.17
C PRO A 2 6.12 0.71 8.69
N HIS A 3 6.98 1.49 9.33
CA HIS A 3 6.87 1.75 10.76
C HIS A 3 5.56 2.51 11.07
N ALA A 4 4.89 2.12 12.16
CA ALA A 4 3.77 2.84 12.75
C ALA A 4 3.85 2.75 14.27
N GLU A 5 3.73 3.90 14.92
CA GLU A 5 3.67 3.99 16.38
C GLU A 5 2.25 3.73 16.87
N LYS A 6 2.13 3.37 18.15
CA LYS A 6 0.83 3.20 18.80
C LYS A 6 0.02 4.50 18.74
N GLY A 7 -1.26 4.39 18.40
CA GLY A 7 -2.19 5.52 18.33
C GLY A 7 -2.20 6.28 17.00
N LEU A 8 -1.35 5.91 16.02
CA LEU A 8 -1.42 6.49 14.68
C LEU A 8 -2.64 5.98 13.91
N ALA A 9 -3.38 6.90 13.29
CA ALA A 9 -4.41 6.57 12.32
C ALA A 9 -3.76 6.27 10.95
N VAL A 10 -3.71 4.98 10.59
CA VAL A 10 -3.08 4.51 9.35
C VAL A 10 -4.11 4.02 8.33
N GLY A 11 -4.10 4.61 7.13
CA GLY A 11 -4.88 4.12 6.00
C GLY A 11 -4.13 3.06 5.19
N LEU A 12 -4.80 1.98 4.79
CA LEU A 12 -4.26 0.97 3.89
C LEU A 12 -4.85 1.15 2.48
N PHE A 13 -4.00 1.43 1.50
CA PHE A 13 -4.40 1.65 0.11
C PHE A 13 -3.73 0.63 -0.81
N GLY A 14 -4.39 -0.52 -0.98
CA GLY A 14 -3.89 -1.65 -1.76
C GLY A 14 -4.30 -1.60 -3.22
N GLY A 15 -3.36 -1.96 -4.11
CA GLY A 15 -3.60 -2.03 -5.54
C GLY A 15 -2.44 -2.64 -6.32
N SER A 16 -2.69 -3.09 -7.55
CA SER A 16 -1.61 -3.57 -8.41
C SER A 16 -0.73 -2.42 -8.89
N PHE A 17 -1.30 -1.23 -9.10
CA PHE A 17 -0.61 -0.02 -9.58
C PHE A 17 0.27 -0.32 -10.81
N ASN A 18 -0.37 -0.69 -11.92
CA ASN A 18 0.28 -1.21 -13.12
C ASN A 18 -0.21 -0.47 -14.39
N PRO A 19 0.26 0.77 -14.66
CA PRO A 19 1.14 1.60 -13.83
C PRO A 19 0.38 2.44 -12.79
N PRO A 20 1.08 2.96 -11.78
CA PRO A 20 0.52 4.02 -10.93
C PRO A 20 0.29 5.30 -11.77
N HIS A 21 -0.64 6.16 -11.33
CA HIS A 21 -1.00 7.37 -12.07
C HIS A 21 -1.57 8.45 -11.13
N ALA A 22 -1.75 9.68 -11.64
CA ALA A 22 -2.18 10.84 -10.85
C ALA A 22 -3.49 10.62 -10.08
N GLY A 23 -4.45 9.87 -10.64
CA GLY A 23 -5.68 9.51 -9.93
C GLY A 23 -5.44 8.74 -8.62
N HIS A 24 -4.46 7.83 -8.58
CA HIS A 24 -4.10 7.10 -7.36
C HIS A 24 -3.50 8.06 -6.30
N ALA A 25 -2.62 8.98 -6.74
CA ALA A 25 -2.06 10.00 -5.85
C ALA A 25 -3.15 10.92 -5.29
N LEU A 26 -4.09 11.36 -6.13
CA LEU A 26 -5.22 12.18 -5.70
C LEU A 26 -6.08 11.47 -4.64
N VAL A 27 -6.41 10.19 -4.84
CA VAL A 27 -7.17 9.40 -3.87
C VAL A 27 -6.42 9.28 -2.54
N ALA A 28 -5.11 9.02 -2.57
CA ALA A 28 -4.30 8.95 -1.36
C ALA A 28 -4.29 10.27 -0.59
N GLU A 29 -4.11 11.41 -1.28
CA GLU A 29 -4.14 12.76 -0.66
C GLU A 29 -5.51 13.12 -0.10
N ILE A 30 -6.59 12.73 -0.78
CA ILE A 30 -7.95 12.93 -0.30
C ILE A 30 -8.20 12.10 0.96
N ALA A 31 -7.80 10.81 0.95
CA ALA A 31 -7.96 9.93 2.10
C ALA A 31 -7.20 10.45 3.33
N LEU A 32 -5.93 10.85 3.16
CA LEU A 32 -5.12 11.47 4.23
C LEU A 32 -5.85 12.65 4.88
N ARG A 33 -6.39 13.58 4.08
CA ARG A 33 -7.05 14.79 4.58
C ARG A 33 -8.44 14.52 5.15
N ARG A 34 -9.28 13.76 4.45
CA ARG A 34 -10.70 13.55 4.79
C ARG A 34 -10.87 12.63 6.00
N LEU A 35 -9.96 11.68 6.18
CA LEU A 35 -10.00 10.73 7.30
C LEU A 35 -9.04 11.13 8.43
N ALA A 36 -8.39 12.30 8.32
CA ALA A 36 -7.39 12.80 9.28
C ALA A 36 -6.31 11.74 9.62
N LEU A 37 -5.79 11.06 8.60
CA LEU A 37 -4.78 10.02 8.79
C LEU A 37 -3.41 10.63 9.10
N ASP A 38 -2.68 9.97 9.99
CA ASP A 38 -1.28 10.28 10.25
C ASP A 38 -0.38 9.74 9.15
N GLN A 39 -0.74 8.56 8.61
CA GLN A 39 0.01 7.88 7.57
C GLN A 39 -0.92 7.14 6.60
N LEU A 40 -0.51 7.00 5.34
CA LEU A 40 -1.17 6.13 4.37
C LEU A 40 -0.14 5.16 3.80
N TRP A 41 -0.45 3.87 3.85
CA TRP A 41 0.37 2.82 3.26
C TRP A 41 -0.14 2.54 1.86
N TRP A 42 0.63 2.95 0.86
CA TRP A 42 0.38 2.63 -0.54
C TRP A 42 0.97 1.26 -0.82
N MET A 43 0.12 0.24 -0.83
CA MET A 43 0.51 -1.16 -0.84
C MET A 43 0.50 -1.73 -2.26
N VAL A 44 1.68 -1.79 -2.88
CA VAL A 44 1.86 -2.38 -4.21
C VAL A 44 1.81 -3.89 -4.10
N THR A 45 0.72 -4.48 -4.56
CA THR A 45 0.45 -5.91 -4.35
C THR A 45 1.35 -6.79 -5.22
N PRO A 46 1.72 -8.01 -4.77
CA PRO A 46 2.40 -8.99 -5.61
C PRO A 46 1.49 -9.58 -6.71
N GLY A 47 0.18 -9.28 -6.66
CA GLY A 47 -0.83 -9.76 -7.60
C GLY A 47 -1.97 -10.48 -6.88
N ASN A 48 -3.20 -10.27 -7.35
CA ASN A 48 -4.38 -10.96 -6.83
C ASN A 48 -4.35 -12.43 -7.32
N PRO A 49 -4.38 -13.43 -6.43
CA PRO A 49 -4.32 -14.85 -6.81
C PRO A 49 -5.53 -15.30 -7.64
N LEU A 50 -6.63 -14.55 -7.62
CA LEU A 50 -7.84 -14.79 -8.40
C LEU A 50 -7.83 -14.14 -9.79
N LYS A 51 -6.76 -13.43 -10.16
CA LYS A 51 -6.63 -12.74 -11.45
C LYS A 51 -5.40 -13.23 -12.21
N ASN A 52 -5.44 -13.12 -13.53
CA ASN A 52 -4.25 -13.36 -14.35
C ASN A 52 -3.21 -12.27 -14.08
N THR A 53 -2.02 -12.68 -13.65
CA THR A 53 -0.91 -11.76 -13.32
C THR A 53 0.12 -11.65 -14.45
N ARG A 54 -0.11 -12.26 -15.62
CA ARG A 54 0.84 -12.25 -16.75
C ARG A 54 1.14 -10.84 -17.28
N GLU A 55 0.19 -9.92 -17.13
CA GLU A 55 0.33 -8.52 -17.59
C GLU A 55 0.90 -7.58 -16.51
N LEU A 56 1.21 -8.08 -15.31
CA LEU A 56 1.83 -7.25 -14.29
C LEU A 56 3.29 -6.98 -14.65
N ALA A 57 3.65 -5.70 -14.73
CA ALA A 57 5.04 -5.30 -14.74
C ALA A 57 5.74 -5.81 -13.45
N PRO A 58 7.07 -6.01 -13.50
CA PRO A 58 7.85 -6.42 -12.34
C PRO A 58 7.52 -5.59 -11.09
N LEU A 59 7.43 -6.24 -9.92
CA LEU A 59 7.05 -5.57 -8.68
C LEU A 59 7.95 -4.37 -8.35
N GLY A 60 9.26 -4.51 -8.59
CA GLY A 60 10.23 -3.42 -8.37
C GLY A 60 9.97 -2.19 -9.24
N GLU A 61 9.58 -2.38 -10.51
CA GLU A 61 9.23 -1.30 -11.42
C GLU A 61 7.98 -0.56 -10.93
N ARG A 62 6.94 -1.30 -10.55
CA ARG A 62 5.70 -0.71 -10.01
C ARG A 62 5.93 0.04 -8.70
N LEU A 63 6.82 -0.45 -7.84
CA LEU A 63 7.24 0.25 -6.61
C LEU A 63 7.93 1.57 -6.96
N GLN A 64 8.93 1.53 -7.85
CA GLN A 64 9.68 2.71 -8.26
C GLN A 64 8.77 3.79 -8.88
N LEU A 65 7.87 3.40 -9.79
CA LEU A 65 6.90 4.32 -10.38
C LEU A 65 5.92 4.88 -9.33
N SER A 66 5.55 4.09 -8.33
CA SER A 66 4.63 4.54 -7.26
C SER A 66 5.33 5.56 -6.36
N GLU A 67 6.60 5.32 -5.99
CA GLU A 67 7.44 6.24 -5.23
C GLU A 67 7.67 7.57 -5.98
N GLN A 68 7.80 7.51 -7.31
CA GLN A 68 7.95 8.72 -8.12
C GLN A 68 6.73 9.64 -8.06
N ILE A 69 5.51 9.10 -7.93
CA ILE A 69 4.29 9.93 -7.89
C ILE A 69 3.80 10.24 -6.48
N ALA A 70 4.12 9.41 -5.49
CA ALA A 70 3.75 9.60 -4.09
C ALA A 70 4.69 10.64 -3.43
N LYS A 71 4.43 11.93 -3.65
CA LYS A 71 5.30 13.02 -3.17
C LYS A 71 5.15 13.36 -1.68
N ASN A 72 4.01 13.02 -1.07
CA ASN A 72 3.73 13.37 0.31
C ASN A 72 4.44 12.42 1.28
N PRO A 73 5.23 12.93 2.25
CA PRO A 73 5.99 12.10 3.17
C PRO A 73 5.13 11.25 4.11
N LYS A 74 3.83 11.56 4.27
CA LYS A 74 2.87 10.72 4.99
C LYS A 74 2.44 9.48 4.21
N ILE A 75 2.71 9.43 2.90
CA ILE A 75 2.48 8.25 2.07
C ILE A 75 3.72 7.37 2.13
N LYS A 76 3.55 6.12 2.55
CA LYS A 76 4.59 5.09 2.56
C LYS A 76 4.28 4.05 1.49
N VAL A 77 5.02 4.09 0.39
CA VAL A 77 4.96 3.05 -0.64
C VAL A 77 5.61 1.79 -0.09
N THR A 78 4.94 0.65 -0.26
CA THR A 78 5.41 -0.62 0.32
C THR A 78 4.89 -1.82 -0.45
N ALA A 79 5.66 -2.90 -0.46
CA ALA A 79 5.23 -4.23 -0.88
C ALA A 79 5.44 -5.26 0.22
N PHE A 80 5.14 -4.91 1.48
CA PHE A 80 5.34 -5.84 2.60
C PHE A 80 4.55 -7.15 2.42
N GLU A 81 3.45 -7.13 1.69
CA GLU A 81 2.70 -8.33 1.34
C GLU A 81 3.58 -9.37 0.62
N ALA A 82 4.45 -8.92 -0.30
CA ALA A 82 5.39 -9.79 -1.00
C ALA A 82 6.44 -10.37 -0.05
N ALA A 83 7.00 -9.56 0.86
CA ALA A 83 7.99 -10.01 1.84
C ALA A 83 7.42 -11.02 2.85
N HIS A 84 6.12 -10.93 3.16
CA HIS A 84 5.43 -11.81 4.09
C HIS A 84 4.62 -12.93 3.40
N HIS A 85 4.72 -13.05 2.07
CA HIS A 85 4.01 -14.05 1.27
C HIS A 85 2.49 -14.05 1.46
N VAL A 86 1.89 -12.90 1.79
CA VAL A 86 0.44 -12.74 1.91
C VAL A 86 -0.14 -12.18 0.61
N ARG A 87 -1.32 -12.68 0.22
CA ARG A 87 -2.00 -12.27 -1.03
C ARG A 87 -3.48 -11.98 -0.87
N TYR A 88 -4.09 -12.42 0.23
CA TYR A 88 -5.47 -12.13 0.56
C TYR A 88 -5.54 -11.01 1.58
N THR A 89 -6.48 -10.08 1.39
CA THR A 89 -6.67 -8.94 2.28
C THR A 89 -6.95 -9.36 3.72
N ALA A 90 -7.65 -10.48 3.95
CA ALA A 90 -7.89 -11.00 5.30
C ALA A 90 -6.57 -11.33 6.02
N ASP A 91 -5.64 -12.01 5.35
CA ASP A 91 -4.32 -12.36 5.89
C ASP A 91 -3.46 -11.11 6.11
N THR A 92 -3.50 -10.18 5.15
CA THR A 92 -2.86 -8.87 5.27
C THR A 92 -3.34 -8.13 6.52
N LEU A 93 -4.66 -8.06 6.75
CA LEU A 93 -5.22 -7.38 7.92
C LEU A 93 -4.88 -8.10 9.23
N ALA A 94 -4.90 -9.43 9.25
CA ALA A 94 -4.49 -10.21 10.41
C ALA A 94 -3.02 -9.96 10.76
N LEU A 95 -2.13 -9.95 9.76
CA LEU A 95 -0.71 -9.63 9.93
C LEU A 95 -0.49 -8.21 10.44
N VAL A 96 -1.18 -7.21 9.86
CA VAL A 96 -1.06 -5.81 10.28
C VAL A 96 -1.51 -5.65 11.73
N LYS A 97 -2.64 -6.23 12.12
CA LYS A 97 -3.12 -6.18 13.51
C LYS A 97 -2.16 -6.88 14.48
N ALA A 98 -1.62 -8.04 14.11
CA ALA A 98 -0.68 -8.78 14.96
C ALA A 98 0.64 -8.03 15.16
N ARG A 99 1.10 -7.27 14.16
CA ARG A 99 2.36 -6.50 14.21
C ARG A 99 2.22 -5.10 14.82
N ASN A 100 1.00 -4.57 14.90
CA ASN A 100 0.72 -3.23 15.41
C ASN A 100 -0.44 -3.29 16.45
N PRO A 101 -0.19 -3.81 17.67
CA PRO A 101 -1.18 -3.88 18.73
C PRO A 101 -1.30 -2.51 19.44
N GLY A 102 -1.94 -1.54 18.80
CA GLY A 102 -1.94 -0.17 19.32
C GLY A 102 -2.96 0.76 18.69
#